data_AF-A0A7C9A4A0-F1
#
_entry.id   AF-A0A7C9A4A0-F1
#
_cell.length_a   1.000
_cell.length_b   1.000
_cell.length_c   1.000
_cell.angle_alpha   90.00
_cell.angle_beta   90.00
_cell.angle_gamma   90.00
#
_symmetry.space_group_name_H-M   'P 1'
#
loop_
_entity.id
_entity.type
_entity.pdbx_description
1 polymer ?
#
loop_
_entity_poly.entity_id
_entity_poly.type
_entity_poly.pdbx_seq_one_letter_code
_entity_poly.pdbx_strand_id
1 'polypeptide(L)'
;GIWNDIRRMATLENPVTEAFFQQARVQLGNGERIRFWQDTWTGQTTLQTTFPSLYRVSAQQKELVSNMGWFEGDIWRWVLSWKRMLTEEESQAEIALNNILQQHYPRRDTRDKLNWGRGGHFSVKDLYRKAT
;
A
#
# COMPACT_ATOMS: atom_id res chain seq x y z
N GLY A 1 -12.20 5.99 18.03
CA GLY A 1 -11.10 5.00 18.12
C GLY A 1 -10.46 4.99 16.76
N ILE A 2 -9.12 5.06 16.68
CA ILE A 2 -8.36 5.52 15.49
C ILE A 2 -8.90 4.99 14.15
N TRP A 3 -9.33 3.73 14.09
CA TRP A 3 -9.89 3.10 12.89
C TRP A 3 -11.31 3.55 12.50
N ASN A 4 -12.17 3.85 13.49
CA ASN A 4 -13.46 4.52 13.25
C ASN A 4 -13.25 5.97 12.81
N ASP A 5 -12.16 6.60 13.26
CA ASP A 5 -11.81 7.96 12.90
C ASP A 5 -11.25 8.01 11.46
N ILE A 6 -10.46 7.02 11.03
CA ILE A 6 -10.02 6.84 9.64
C ILE A 6 -11.21 6.54 8.70
N ARG A 7 -12.15 5.67 9.10
CA ARG A 7 -13.38 5.43 8.31
C ARG A 7 -14.23 6.69 8.17
N ARG A 8 -14.32 7.51 9.22
CA ARG A 8 -14.96 8.83 9.18
C ARG A 8 -14.19 9.84 8.33
N MET A 9 -12.87 9.79 8.33
CA MET A 9 -12.04 10.66 7.49
C MET A 9 -12.15 10.28 6.01
N ALA A 10 -12.11 8.99 5.67
CA ALA A 10 -12.26 8.51 4.29
C ALA A 10 -13.66 8.76 3.68
N THR A 11 -14.66 9.10 4.50
CA THR A 11 -16.01 9.50 4.05
C THR A 11 -16.17 11.02 3.91
N LEU A 12 -15.20 11.79 4.41
CA LEU A 12 -15.11 13.23 4.23
C LEU A 12 -14.20 13.47 3.03
N GLU A 13 -14.74 13.54 1.81
CA GLU A 13 -13.96 13.94 0.63
C GLU A 13 -13.43 15.38 0.82
N ASN A 14 -12.25 15.53 1.42
CA ASN A 14 -11.64 16.83 1.65
C ASN A 14 -10.11 16.80 1.51
N PRO A 15 -9.46 17.94 1.23
CA PRO A 15 -8.02 18.02 1.02
C PRO A 15 -7.18 17.55 2.21
N VAL A 16 -7.75 17.59 3.42
CA VAL A 16 -7.10 17.15 4.67
C VAL A 16 -6.91 15.63 4.68
N THR A 17 -7.87 14.89 4.13
CA THR A 17 -7.78 13.42 4.01
C THR A 17 -6.77 13.00 2.95
N GLU A 18 -6.67 13.75 1.86
CA GLU A 18 -5.69 13.49 0.80
C GLU A 18 -4.25 13.74 1.31
N ALA A 19 -4.01 14.88 1.97
CA ALA A 19 -2.72 15.19 2.60
C ALA A 19 -2.36 14.19 3.73
N PHE A 20 -3.35 13.67 4.44
CA PHE A 20 -3.18 12.60 5.42
C PHE A 20 -2.65 11.34 4.75
N PHE A 21 -3.36 10.80 3.75
CA PHE A 21 -2.92 9.57 3.06
C PHE A 21 -1.56 9.72 2.37
N GLN A 22 -1.19 10.93 1.92
CA GLN A 22 0.15 11.20 1.37
C GLN A 22 1.28 11.05 2.40
N GLN A 23 1.02 11.26 3.69
CA GLN A 23 2.03 11.17 4.77
C GLN A 23 1.90 9.88 5.60
N ALA A 24 0.88 9.07 5.34
CA ALA A 24 0.75 7.72 5.87
C ALA A 24 1.87 6.85 5.36
N ARG A 25 2.56 6.15 6.26
CA ARG A 25 3.28 4.94 5.85
C ARG A 25 2.63 3.75 6.54
N VAL A 26 2.12 2.83 5.74
CA VAL A 26 1.62 1.57 6.29
C VAL A 26 2.81 0.63 6.41
N GLN A 27 3.09 0.21 7.62
CA GLN A 27 4.07 -0.82 7.88
C GLN A 27 3.40 -2.17 7.65
N LEU A 28 3.90 -2.89 6.64
CA LEU A 28 3.41 -4.21 6.27
C LEU A 28 3.58 -5.19 7.43
N GLY A 29 2.45 -5.75 7.87
CA GLY A 29 2.34 -6.93 8.70
C GLY A 29 1.81 -8.09 7.87
N ASN A 30 0.58 -8.53 8.13
CA ASN A 30 -0.06 -9.64 7.44
C ASN A 30 -0.69 -9.26 6.10
N GLY A 31 -0.77 -7.96 5.78
CA GLY A 31 -1.24 -7.47 4.49
C GLY A 31 -2.76 -7.49 4.30
N GLU A 32 -3.52 -7.85 5.33
CA GLU A 32 -4.99 -7.96 5.27
C GLU A 32 -5.69 -6.58 5.23
N ARG A 33 -4.94 -5.48 5.33
CA ARG A 33 -5.50 -4.11 5.36
C ARG A 33 -4.76 -3.14 4.47
N ILE A 34 -3.84 -3.63 3.65
CA ILE A 34 -3.01 -2.82 2.77
C ILE A 34 -3.39 -3.14 1.34
N ARG A 35 -3.84 -2.14 0.57
CA ARG A 35 -4.05 -2.28 -0.87
C ARG A 35 -2.70 -2.30 -1.56
N PHE A 36 -2.42 -3.36 -2.31
CA PHE A 36 -1.11 -3.59 -2.91
C PHE A 36 -0.66 -2.41 -3.78
N TRP A 37 -1.52 -1.93 -4.67
CA TRP A 37 -1.16 -0.86 -5.59
C TRP A 37 -1.28 0.55 -5.02
N GLN A 38 -2.24 0.76 -4.12
CA GLN A 38 -2.77 2.08 -3.82
C GLN A 38 -2.29 2.66 -2.48
N ASP A 39 -1.73 1.83 -1.60
CA ASP A 39 -1.19 2.29 -0.33
C ASP A 39 0.35 2.38 -0.39
N THR A 40 0.93 3.25 0.43
CA THR A 40 2.39 3.42 0.54
C THR A 40 2.95 2.46 1.60
N TRP A 41 3.42 1.28 1.16
CA TRP A 41 3.96 0.23 2.04
C TRP A 41 5.36 -0.30 1.65
N THR A 42 5.86 0.03 0.45
CA THR A 42 7.20 -0.35 -0.04
C THR A 42 8.20 0.82 -0.06
N GLY A 43 7.79 2.05 0.27
CA GLY A 43 8.67 3.22 0.14
C GLY A 43 8.00 4.56 0.49
N GLN A 44 8.20 5.54 -0.39
CA GLN A 44 7.64 6.91 -0.26
C GLN A 44 6.37 7.12 -1.09
N THR A 45 6.22 6.36 -2.17
CA THR A 45 5.11 6.47 -3.12
C THR A 45 4.38 5.15 -3.23
N THR A 46 3.15 5.19 -3.73
CA THR A 46 2.38 3.99 -4.04
C THR A 46 2.99 3.25 -5.23
N LEU A 47 2.80 1.93 -5.30
CA LEU A 47 3.24 1.15 -6.46
C LEU A 47 2.49 1.57 -7.74
N GLN A 48 1.25 2.06 -7.62
CA GLN A 48 0.49 2.63 -8.74
C GLN A 48 1.19 3.85 -9.34
N THR A 49 1.71 4.75 -8.50
CA THR A 49 2.44 5.94 -8.96
C THR A 49 3.79 5.58 -9.56
N THR A 50 4.49 4.61 -8.98
CA THR A 50 5.82 4.19 -9.45
C THR A 50 5.75 3.34 -10.72
N PHE A 51 4.74 2.49 -10.87
CA PHE A 51 4.56 1.57 -11.99
C PHE A 51 3.17 1.72 -12.65
N PRO A 52 2.86 2.90 -13.24
CA PRO A 52 1.53 3.18 -13.76
C PRO A 52 1.12 2.26 -14.93
N SER A 53 2.08 1.85 -15.76
CA SER A 53 1.85 0.91 -16.86
C SER A 53 1.43 -0.48 -16.36
N LEU A 54 2.16 -1.03 -15.38
CA LEU A 54 1.81 -2.29 -14.73
C LEU A 54 0.47 -2.23 -14.00
N TYR A 55 0.22 -1.15 -13.25
CA TYR A 55 -1.06 -0.96 -12.59
C TYR A 55 -2.22 -1.05 -13.58
N ARG A 56 -2.12 -0.37 -14.72
CA ARG A 56 -3.17 -0.36 -15.76
C ARG A 56 -3.50 -1.78 -16.27
N VAL A 57 -2.50 -2.65 -16.38
CA VAL A 57 -2.66 -4.01 -16.89
C VAL A 57 -2.82 -5.07 -15.81
N SER A 58 -2.69 -4.73 -14.53
CA SER A 58 -2.92 -5.67 -13.43
C SER A 58 -4.38 -6.12 -13.38
N ALA A 59 -4.60 -7.42 -13.19
CA ALA A 59 -5.91 -8.00 -12.90
C ALA A 59 -6.31 -7.80 -11.42
N GLN A 60 -5.36 -7.42 -10.56
CA GLN A 60 -5.51 -7.33 -9.11
C GLN A 60 -5.38 -5.88 -8.60
N GLN A 61 -5.84 -4.90 -9.37
CA GLN A 61 -5.67 -3.46 -9.08
C GLN A 61 -6.15 -3.03 -7.69
N LYS A 62 -7.24 -3.63 -7.21
CA LYS A 62 -7.91 -3.28 -5.94
C LYS A 62 -7.63 -4.28 -4.82
N GLU A 63 -6.77 -5.26 -5.07
CA GLU A 63 -6.52 -6.33 -4.12
C GLU A 63 -5.65 -5.87 -2.95
N LEU A 64 -5.86 -6.57 -1.83
CA LEU A 64 -5.02 -6.45 -0.65
C LEU A 64 -3.72 -7.22 -0.82
N VAL A 65 -2.67 -6.80 -0.13
CA VAL A 65 -1.37 -7.48 -0.15
C VAL A 65 -1.51 -8.97 0.23
N SER A 66 -2.38 -9.31 1.18
CA SER A 66 -2.66 -10.70 1.58
C SER A 66 -3.25 -11.57 0.45
N ASN A 67 -3.82 -10.97 -0.59
CA ASN A 67 -4.45 -11.67 -1.72
C ASN A 67 -3.54 -11.72 -2.96
N MET A 68 -2.34 -11.13 -2.88
CA MET A 68 -1.39 -11.05 -3.98
C MET A 68 -0.40 -12.22 -3.97
N GLY A 69 -0.70 -13.29 -3.25
CA GLY A 69 0.22 -14.39 -3.03
C GLY A 69 -0.29 -15.38 -2.00
N TRP A 70 0.60 -16.30 -1.60
CA TRP A 70 0.33 -17.30 -0.58
C TRP A 70 1.63 -17.67 0.13
N PHE A 71 1.50 -18.27 1.31
CA PHE A 71 2.64 -18.77 2.05
C PHE A 71 2.92 -20.24 1.73
N GLU A 72 4.11 -20.51 1.22
CA GLU A 72 4.68 -21.85 1.09
C GLU A 72 5.50 -22.15 2.35
N GLY A 73 4.87 -22.81 3.32
CA GLY A 73 5.39 -22.89 4.68
C GLY A 73 5.46 -21.51 5.33
N ASP A 74 6.67 -21.06 5.64
CA ASP A 74 6.98 -19.74 6.21
C ASP A 74 7.44 -18.71 5.16
N ILE A 75 7.56 -19.12 3.90
CA ILE A 75 8.03 -18.25 2.81
C ILE A 75 6.83 -17.69 2.05
N TRP A 76 6.75 -16.36 1.95
CA TRP A 76 5.75 -15.71 1.12
C TRP A 76 6.09 -15.83 -0.37
N ARG A 77 5.11 -16.23 -1.19
CA ARG A 77 5.20 -16.31 -2.64
C ARG A 77 4.24 -15.31 -3.28
N TRP A 78 4.80 -14.33 -3.97
CA TRP A 78 4.03 -13.37 -4.76
C TRP A 78 3.43 -14.03 -6.01
N VAL A 79 2.19 -13.69 -6.33
CA VAL A 79 1.45 -14.12 -7.52
C VAL A 79 0.79 -12.90 -8.13
N LEU A 80 1.49 -12.29 -9.10
CA LEU A 80 1.00 -11.15 -9.86
C LEU A 80 0.27 -11.65 -11.11
N SER A 81 -0.94 -11.14 -11.34
CA SER A 81 -1.77 -11.49 -12.48
C SER A 81 -2.02 -10.28 -13.39
N TRP A 82 -1.84 -10.49 -14.69
CA TRP A 82 -1.94 -9.48 -15.74
C TRP A 82 -3.14 -9.77 -16.65
N LYS A 83 -3.88 -8.72 -17.01
CA LYS A 83 -5.06 -8.78 -17.91
C LYS A 83 -4.70 -9.15 -19.35
N ARG A 84 -3.44 -8.94 -19.73
CA ARG A 84 -2.87 -9.28 -21.04
C ARG A 84 -1.37 -9.57 -20.87
N MET A 85 -0.75 -10.11 -21.92
CA MET A 85 0.70 -10.19 -22.00
C MET A 85 1.34 -8.80 -21.84
N LEU A 86 2.44 -8.74 -21.10
CA LEU A 86 3.21 -7.52 -20.90
C LEU A 86 4.00 -7.18 -22.17
N THR A 87 4.18 -5.89 -22.43
CA THR A 87 5.15 -5.42 -23.42
C THR A 87 6.58 -5.58 -22.88
N GLU A 88 7.60 -5.44 -23.72
CA GLU A 88 9.00 -5.48 -23.28
C GLU A 88 9.29 -4.46 -22.17
N GLU A 89 8.78 -3.23 -22.32
CA GLU A 89 8.92 -2.17 -21.32
C GLU A 89 8.21 -2.52 -20.00
N GLU A 90 7.00 -3.08 -20.08
CA GLU A 90 6.25 -3.51 -18.89
C GLU A 90 6.95 -4.70 -18.21
N SER A 91 7.52 -5.64 -18.96
CA SER A 91 8.32 -6.75 -18.41
C SER A 91 9.55 -6.23 -17.65
N GLN A 92 10.24 -5.22 -18.17
CA GLN A 92 11.36 -4.61 -17.46
C GLN A 92 10.92 -3.89 -16.18
N ALA A 93 9.74 -3.25 -16.20
CA ALA A 93 9.13 -2.68 -15.01
C ALA A 93 8.73 -3.77 -13.99
N GLU A 94 8.25 -4.94 -14.45
CA GLU A 94 7.90 -6.06 -13.58
C GLU A 94 9.14 -6.61 -12.85
N ILE A 95 10.29 -6.69 -13.51
CA ILE A 95 11.56 -7.06 -12.87
C ILE A 95 11.90 -6.06 -11.74
N ALA A 96 11.77 -4.76 -12.00
CA ALA A 96 12.01 -3.74 -10.98
C ALA A 96 11.02 -3.84 -9.81
N LEU A 97 9.74 -4.11 -10.09
CA LEU A 97 8.73 -4.37 -9.07
C LEU A 97 9.10 -5.60 -8.23
N ASN A 98 9.48 -6.71 -8.86
CA ASN A 98 9.86 -7.94 -8.16
C ASN A 98 11.06 -7.75 -7.23
N ASN A 99 12.05 -6.93 -7.62
CA ASN A 99 13.18 -6.59 -6.76
C ASN A 99 12.75 -5.85 -5.48
N ILE A 100 11.74 -4.97 -5.58
CA ILE A 100 11.14 -4.31 -4.41
C ILE A 100 10.41 -5.36 -3.56
N LEU A 101 9.60 -6.22 -4.16
CA LEU A 101 8.80 -7.23 -3.48
C LEU A 101 9.64 -8.30 -2.75
N GLN A 102 10.89 -8.52 -3.16
CA GLN A 102 11.82 -9.40 -2.42
C GLN A 102 12.22 -8.83 -1.05
N GLN A 103 12.19 -7.49 -0.91
CA GLN A 103 12.57 -6.80 0.33
C GLN A 103 11.37 -6.55 1.26
N HIS A 104 10.15 -6.67 0.74
CA HIS A 104 8.91 -6.40 1.46
C HIS A 104 7.96 -7.57 1.30
N TYR A 105 7.70 -8.32 2.38
CA TYR A 105 6.76 -9.45 2.34
C TYR A 105 5.93 -9.53 3.62
N PRO A 106 4.70 -10.09 3.54
CA PRO A 106 3.83 -10.26 4.70
C PRO A 106 4.42 -11.16 5.78
N ARG A 107 3.99 -10.95 7.02
CA ARG A 107 4.32 -11.76 8.20
C ARG A 107 3.03 -12.25 8.85
N ARG A 108 2.82 -13.58 8.91
CA ARG A 108 1.56 -14.20 9.36
C ARG A 108 1.02 -13.63 10.68
N ASP A 109 1.89 -13.52 11.68
CA ASP A 109 1.46 -13.21 13.05
C ASP A 109 1.62 -11.73 13.43
N THR A 110 1.93 -10.88 12.46
CA THR A 110 2.09 -9.44 12.71
C THR A 110 0.96 -8.68 12.03
N ARG A 111 0.13 -7.97 12.78
CA ARG A 111 -0.89 -7.10 12.17
C ARG A 111 -0.24 -5.91 11.46
N ASP A 112 -0.87 -5.47 10.37
CA ASP A 112 -0.52 -4.22 9.70
C ASP A 112 -0.56 -3.05 10.69
N LYS A 113 0.46 -2.19 10.62
CA LYS A 113 0.59 -1.00 11.46
C LYS A 113 0.60 0.24 10.59
N LEU A 114 0.15 1.34 11.16
CA LEU A 114 0.00 2.58 10.44
C LEU A 114 0.80 3.65 11.15
N ASN A 115 1.87 4.09 10.48
CA ASN A 115 2.82 5.05 11.02
C ASN A 115 2.52 6.41 10.38
N TRP A 116 2.24 7.40 11.22
CA TRP A 116 1.97 8.77 10.80
C TRP A 116 3.03 9.72 11.37
N GLY A 117 3.58 10.61 10.53
CA GLY A 117 4.53 11.67 10.94
C GLY A 117 5.98 11.21 11.16
N ARG A 118 6.89 12.16 11.43
CA ARG A 118 8.33 11.93 11.75
C ARG A 118 8.56 11.36 13.17
N GLY A 119 7.73 10.43 13.64
CA GLY A 119 7.87 9.91 15.00
C GLY A 119 6.63 9.26 15.64
N GLY A 120 5.58 8.95 14.88
CA GLY A 120 4.53 8.04 15.35
C GLY A 120 3.42 8.65 16.22
N HIS A 121 3.40 9.96 16.48
CA HIS A 121 2.30 10.60 17.21
C HIS A 121 1.81 11.86 16.48
N PHE A 122 0.70 11.73 15.76
CA PHE A 122 -0.15 12.85 15.36
C PHE A 122 -1.56 12.56 15.87
N SER A 123 -2.15 13.51 16.60
CA SER A 123 -3.56 13.44 17.00
C SER A 123 -4.44 14.04 15.90
N VAL A 124 -5.74 13.70 15.87
CA VAL A 124 -6.73 14.34 14.99
C VAL A 124 -6.70 15.88 15.11
N LYS A 125 -6.31 16.43 16.27
CA LYS A 125 -6.16 17.88 16.46
C LYS A 125 -4.99 18.48 15.67
N ASP A 126 -3.93 17.73 15.46
CA ASP A 126 -2.74 18.21 14.73
C ASP A 126 -3.00 18.26 13.21
N LEU A 127 -3.94 17.46 12.71
CA LEU A 127 -4.47 17.53 11.34
C LEU A 127 -5.24 18.82 11.08
N TYR A 128 -6.18 19.17 11.97
CA TYR A 128 -6.94 20.42 11.83
C TYR A 128 -6.03 21.67 11.93
N ARG A 129 -4.97 21.62 12.73
CA ARG A 129 -4.03 22.75 12.90
C ARG A 129 -3.19 23.05 11.64
N LYS A 130 -3.02 22.09 10.74
CA LYS A 130 -2.29 22.28 9.47
C LYS A 130 -3.20 22.63 8.28
N ALA A 131 -4.52 22.57 8.47
CA ALA A 131 -5.52 22.87 7.45
C ALA A 131 -6.03 24.33 7.51
N THR A 132 -5.41 25.16 8.36
CA THR A 132 -5.60 26.63 8.45
C THR A 132 -4.27 27.30 8.16
#